data_AF-A0A7K2YHG7-F1
#
_entry.id   AF-A0A7K2YHG7-F1
#
_cell.length_a   1.000
_cell.length_b   1.000
_cell.length_c   1.000
_cell.angle_alpha   90.00
_cell.angle_beta   90.00
_cell.angle_gamma   90.00
#
_symmetry.space_group_name_H-M   'P 1'
#
loop_
_entity.id
_entity.type
_entity.pdbx_description
1 polymer ?
#
loop_
_entity_poly.entity_id
_entity_poly.type
_entity_poly.pdbx_seq_one_letter_code
_entity_poly.pdbx_strand_id
1 'polypeptide(L)'
;MAATLVFASRSAPVVPGPLDEALWYARSLGWPACPGDPDSAGAAAPATTDSGVLAAYWASAPTAAVRLAAGVHFDVLDVPGA
;
A
#
# COMPACT_ATOMS: atom_id res chain seq x y z
N MET A 1 -10.82 -41.39 -22.76
CA MET A 1 -9.76 -40.64 -22.05
C MET A 1 -10.43 -39.37 -21.52
N ALA A 2 -10.73 -39.32 -20.23
CA ALA A 2 -11.47 -38.20 -19.62
C ALA A 2 -10.49 -37.24 -18.94
N ALA A 3 -10.57 -35.95 -19.24
CA ALA A 3 -9.76 -34.92 -18.62
C ALA A 3 -10.45 -34.42 -17.34
N THR A 4 -9.78 -34.53 -16.20
CA THR A 4 -10.23 -33.98 -14.92
C THR A 4 -9.76 -32.53 -14.82
N LEU A 5 -10.69 -31.57 -14.80
CA LEU A 5 -10.41 -30.18 -14.45
C LEU A 5 -10.48 -30.04 -12.92
N VAL A 6 -9.33 -29.81 -12.28
CA VAL A 6 -9.25 -29.51 -10.85
C VAL A 6 -9.26 -27.99 -10.68
N PHE A 7 -10.40 -27.43 -10.27
CA PHE A 7 -10.46 -26.07 -9.76
C PHE A 7 -10.05 -26.10 -8.29
N ALA A 8 -8.82 -25.68 -8.00
CA ALA A 8 -8.40 -25.40 -6.63
C ALA A 8 -9.08 -24.11 -6.16
N SER A 9 -10.33 -24.22 -5.71
CA SER A 9 -11.02 -23.15 -4.99
C SER A 9 -10.39 -23.02 -3.61
N ARG A 10 -9.51 -22.03 -3.45
CA ARG A 10 -9.20 -21.40 -2.17
C ARG A 10 -9.11 -19.89 -2.34
N SER A 11 -10.20 -19.29 -2.81
CA SER A 11 -10.40 -17.85 -2.68
C SER A 11 -10.71 -17.55 -1.21
N ALA A 12 -9.69 -17.59 -0.35
CA ALA A 12 -9.71 -16.63 0.75
C ALA A 12 -9.75 -15.24 0.09
N PRO A 13 -10.60 -14.30 0.55
CA PRO A 13 -10.48 -12.93 0.08
C PRO A 13 -9.03 -12.52 0.35
N VAL A 14 -8.27 -12.25 -0.71
CA VAL A 14 -6.99 -11.55 -0.58
C VAL A 14 -7.39 -10.19 -0.06
N VAL A 15 -7.33 -10.02 1.25
CA VAL A 15 -7.33 -8.69 1.86
C VAL A 15 -6.05 -8.05 1.31
N PRO A 16 -6.15 -7.01 0.45
CA PRO A 16 -4.97 -6.38 -0.10
C PRO A 16 -4.04 -5.99 1.05
N GLY A 17 -2.78 -6.39 0.96
CA GLY A 17 -1.81 -6.01 1.97
C GLY A 17 -1.49 -4.51 1.86
N PRO A 18 -0.84 -3.92 2.86
CA PRO A 18 -0.42 -2.51 2.80
C PRO A 18 0.41 -2.16 1.55
N LEU A 19 1.20 -3.11 1.04
CA LEU A 19 1.92 -2.95 -0.23
C LEU A 19 0.97 -2.84 -1.43
N ASP A 20 -0.08 -3.66 -1.49
CA ASP A 20 -1.03 -3.64 -2.61
C ASP A 20 -1.76 -2.29 -2.66
N GLU A 21 -2.10 -1.74 -1.50
CA GLU A 21 -2.67 -0.40 -1.37
C GLU A 21 -1.68 0.69 -1.83
N ALA A 22 -0.43 0.66 -1.36
CA ALA A 22 0.61 1.60 -1.77
C ALA A 22 0.86 1.57 -3.29
N LEU A 23 0.88 0.36 -3.89
CA LEU A 23 1.01 0.20 -5.33
C LEU A 23 -0.22 0.72 -6.08
N TRP A 24 -1.42 0.55 -5.52
CA TRP A 24 -2.63 1.11 -6.11
C TRP A 24 -2.60 2.65 -6.13
N TYR A 25 -2.24 3.29 -5.01
CA TYR A 25 -2.09 4.76 -4.95
C TYR A 25 -1.05 5.27 -5.96
N ALA A 26 0.12 4.63 -6.00
CA ALA A 26 1.20 5.01 -6.90
C ALA A 26 0.83 4.85 -8.38
N ARG A 27 0.20 3.75 -8.76
CA ARG A 27 -0.09 3.43 -10.18
C ARG A 27 -1.37 4.08 -10.69
N SER A 28 -2.42 4.10 -9.87
CA SER A 28 -3.74 4.58 -10.29
C SER A 28 -3.85 6.10 -10.16
N LEU A 29 -3.23 6.67 -9.11
CA LEU A 29 -3.38 8.10 -8.79
C LEU A 29 -2.08 8.89 -8.94
N GLY A 30 -0.93 8.22 -9.12
CA GLY A 30 0.36 8.88 -9.15
C GLY A 30 0.79 9.43 -7.79
N TRP A 31 0.19 8.96 -6.70
CA TRP A 31 0.43 9.50 -5.37
C TRP A 31 1.64 8.81 -4.72
N PRO A 32 2.69 9.56 -4.34
CA PRO A 32 3.86 8.98 -3.70
C PRO A 32 3.50 8.41 -2.32
N ALA A 33 3.98 7.20 -2.06
CA ALA A 33 3.75 6.47 -0.81
C ALA A 33 5.07 6.05 -0.15
N CYS A 34 5.03 5.83 1.16
CA CYS A 34 6.10 5.20 1.94
C CYS A 34 5.52 4.42 3.13
N PRO A 35 6.27 3.47 3.70
CA PRO A 35 5.86 2.83 4.94
C PRO A 35 5.98 3.82 6.10
N GLY A 36 5.06 3.73 7.05
CA GLY A 36 5.25 4.37 8.34
C GLY A 36 4.11 4.12 9.30
N ASP A 37 4.41 4.31 10.57
CA ASP A 37 3.45 4.19 11.65
C ASP A 37 2.71 5.54 11.83
N PRO A 38 1.36 5.54 11.91
CA PRO A 38 0.58 6.76 12.14
C PRO A 38 1.00 7.51 13.42
N ASP A 39 1.46 6.80 14.45
CA ASP A 39 1.84 7.37 15.74
C ASP A 39 3.32 7.78 15.81
N SER A 40 4.12 7.44 14.79
CA SER A 40 5.56 7.73 14.77
C SER A 40 5.88 9.02 14.03
N ALA A 41 6.30 10.03 14.78
CA ALA A 41 6.87 11.28 14.27
C ALA A 41 8.31 11.14 13.74
N GLY A 42 8.83 9.90 13.64
CA GLY A 42 10.18 9.62 13.16
C GLY A 42 10.40 10.02 11.70
N ALA A 43 11.68 10.12 11.30
CA ALA A 43 12.06 10.39 9.92
C ALA A 43 11.47 9.32 8.99
N ALA A 44 10.48 9.72 8.19
CA ALA A 44 9.83 8.83 7.23
C ALA A 44 10.81 8.49 6.10
N ALA A 45 10.74 7.25 5.60
CA ALA A 45 11.33 6.92 4.32
C ALA A 45 10.77 7.88 3.24
N PRO A 46 11.57 8.26 2.24
CA PRO A 46 11.12 9.17 1.19
C PRO A 46 9.95 8.54 0.43
N ALA A 47 8.85 9.28 0.30
CA ALA A 47 7.68 8.84 -0.46
C ALA A 47 8.00 8.76 -1.96
N THR A 48 7.49 7.73 -2.62
CA THR A 48 7.80 7.45 -4.03
C THR A 48 6.64 6.78 -4.75
N THR A 49 6.60 6.89 -6.08
CA THR A 49 5.70 6.13 -6.96
C THR A 49 6.38 4.93 -7.63
N ASP A 50 7.69 4.77 -7.43
CA ASP A 50 8.45 3.67 -8.00
C ASP A 50 8.05 2.33 -7.34
N SER A 51 7.47 1.43 -8.14
CA SER A 51 6.98 0.14 -7.65
C SER A 51 8.08 -0.76 -7.08
N GLY A 52 9.30 -0.68 -7.59
CA GLY A 52 10.43 -1.47 -7.10
C GLY A 52 10.89 -1.00 -5.73
N VAL A 53 10.95 0.31 -5.53
CA VAL A 53 11.26 0.90 -4.22
C VAL A 53 10.16 0.61 -3.20
N LEU A 54 8.88 0.72 -3.58
CA LEU A 54 7.75 0.35 -2.70
C LEU A 54 7.82 -1.14 -2.30
N ALA A 55 8.09 -2.04 -3.25
CA ALA A 55 8.26 -3.45 -2.93
C ALA A 55 9.41 -3.69 -1.94
N ALA A 56 10.54 -2.98 -2.09
CA ALA A 56 11.67 -3.07 -1.17
C ALA A 56 11.32 -2.58 0.24
N TYR A 57 10.56 -1.49 0.35
CA TYR A 57 10.08 -0.97 1.63
C TYR A 57 9.25 -2.00 2.40
N TRP A 58 8.22 -2.57 1.77
CA TRP A 58 7.38 -3.57 2.44
C TRP A 58 8.00 -4.96 2.55
N ALA A 59 9.06 -5.27 1.79
CA ALA A 59 9.89 -6.43 2.07
C ALA A 59 10.60 -6.30 3.43
N SER A 60 11.03 -5.08 3.80
CA SER A 60 11.68 -4.82 5.09
C SER A 60 10.71 -4.61 6.26
N ALA A 61 9.49 -4.13 5.97
CA ALA A 61 8.46 -3.88 6.98
C ALA A 61 7.06 -4.30 6.46
N PRO A 62 6.74 -5.62 6.42
CA PRO A 62 5.55 -6.14 5.75
C PRO A 62 4.22 -5.65 6.31
N THR A 63 4.21 -5.26 7.59
CA THR A 63 3.02 -4.81 8.32
C THR A 63 2.97 -3.31 8.52
N ALA A 64 3.92 -2.54 7.97
CA ALA A 64 3.90 -1.09 8.09
C ALA A 64 2.66 -0.52 7.40
N ALA A 65 2.02 0.46 8.04
CA ALA A 65 0.92 1.19 7.43
C ALA A 65 1.43 2.07 6.27
N VAL A 66 0.51 2.44 5.38
CA VAL A 66 0.80 3.30 4.23
C VAL A 66 0.74 4.76 4.66
N ARG A 67 1.80 5.51 4.38
CA ARG A 67 1.81 6.96 4.43
C ARG A 67 1.84 7.52 3.02
N LEU A 68 1.10 8.59 2.79
CA LEU A 68 1.03 9.28 1.50
C LEU A 68 1.59 10.70 1.63
N ALA A 69 2.29 11.16 0.61
CA ALA A 69 2.83 12.52 0.56
C ALA A 69 1.73 13.54 0.18
N ALA A 70 0.98 14.00 1.18
CA ALA A 70 0.04 15.11 1.05
C ALA A 70 0.76 16.45 0.79
N GLY A 71 0.04 17.45 0.30
CA GLY A 71 0.56 18.78 -0.06
C GLY A 71 1.33 18.83 -1.38
N VAL A 72 1.45 17.69 -2.08
CA VAL A 72 2.06 17.61 -3.42
C VAL A 72 0.99 17.40 -4.48
N HIS A 73 0.21 16.32 -4.35
CA HIS A 73 -0.82 15.94 -5.34
C HIS A 73 -2.24 16.06 -4.80
N PHE A 74 -2.40 16.05 -3.49
CA PHE A 74 -3.68 16.17 -2.80
C PHE A 74 -3.42 16.75 -1.40
N ASP A 75 -4.45 17.38 -0.84
CA ASP A 75 -4.45 17.88 0.53
C ASP A 75 -5.36 17.00 1.40
N VAL A 76 -5.04 16.90 2.69
CA VAL A 76 -5.85 16.18 3.68
C VAL A 76 -6.46 17.20 4.63
N LEU A 77 -7.78 17.11 4.79
CA LEU A 77 -8.53 17.90 5.76
C LEU A 77 -8.99 16.98 6.88
N ASP A 78 -8.34 17.08 8.03
CA ASP A 78 -8.76 16.36 9.23
C ASP A 78 -9.99 17.04 9.82
N VAL A 79 -11.13 16.36 9.76
CA VAL A 79 -12.39 16.83 10.37
C VAL A 79 -12.53 16.17 11.75
N PRO A 80 -12.50 16.93 12.85
CA PRO A 80 -12.71 16.35 14.18
C PRO A 80 -14.12 15.76 14.29
N GLY A 81 -14.23 14.60 14.94
CA GLY A 81 -15.51 13.94 15.20
C GLY A 81 -16.45 14.85 16.00
N ALA A 82 -17.74 14.87 15.60
CA ALA A 82 -18.80 15.66 16.22
C ALA A 82 -19.15 15.20 17.64
#